data_AF-A0A6J2WJ78-F1
#
_entry.id   AF-A0A6J2WJ78-F1
#
_cell.length_a   1.000
_cell.length_b   1.000
_cell.length_c   1.000
_cell.angle_alpha   90.00
_cell.angle_beta   90.00
_cell.angle_gamma   90.00
#
_symmetry.space_group_name_H-M   'P 1'
#
loop_
_entity.id
_entity.type
_entity.pdbx_description
1 polymer ?
#
loop_
_entity_poly.entity_id
_entity_poly.type
_entity_poly.pdbx_seq_one_letter_code
_entity_poly.pdbx_strand_id
1 'polypeptide(L)'
;MSVTTLNILGISKVVFPPIYILPLSVPWVKIYCIMNLLNLHLIVAVMFAAVVHLSHAVPVLSGAGELSETSGEGFPEISSASDLTINWHAIAKKLHHDVRTLKNEQFERDLVNITSLAVNSDFTPLIKASDGCLSKSFSAQKCLQRIYSGLQEYVVYMNYVERENLTETLVNDVKVRTNNLLQIIKNKLKDSPQTQLSQIELPDGSAWTRKTTVHSVLSNFATFLTDTSRAIHFMNRNSANESFLDKRHKGRANNQQSAKHQLDHM
;
A
#
# COMPACT_ATOMS: atom_id res chain seq x y z
N MET A 1 33.29 -1.96 59.38
CA MET A 1 32.25 -2.68 60.13
C MET A 1 31.22 -3.18 59.14
N SER A 2 30.88 -4.45 59.24
CA SER A 2 30.20 -5.24 58.22
C SER A 2 28.67 -5.23 58.39
N VAL A 3 27.98 -5.71 57.35
CA VAL A 3 26.57 -6.17 57.26
C VAL A 3 25.51 -5.02 57.30
N THR A 4 24.42 -4.97 56.52
CA THR A 4 23.59 -6.04 55.93
C THR A 4 22.66 -5.46 54.85
N THR A 5 22.55 -6.15 53.70
CA THR A 5 21.41 -6.07 52.78
C THR A 5 20.19 -6.76 53.40
N LEU A 6 19.07 -6.04 53.51
CA LEU A 6 17.75 -6.62 53.75
C LEU A 6 16.78 -6.13 52.68
N ASN A 7 16.46 -7.01 51.73
CA ASN A 7 15.38 -6.83 50.77
C ASN A 7 14.10 -7.42 51.36
N ILE A 8 13.14 -6.57 51.73
CA ILE A 8 11.78 -7.00 52.07
C ILE A 8 10.79 -5.92 51.57
N LEU A 9 9.85 -6.38 50.74
CA LEU A 9 8.60 -5.78 50.28
C LEU A 9 8.61 -4.38 49.63
N GLY A 10 8.07 -4.36 48.40
CA GLY A 10 7.76 -3.16 47.66
C GLY A 10 6.83 -2.21 48.40
N ILE A 11 7.18 -0.93 48.34
CA ILE A 11 6.44 0.16 47.69
C ILE A 11 7.50 1.22 47.39
N SER A 12 7.88 1.40 46.13
CA SER A 12 8.68 2.56 45.73
C SER A 12 7.80 3.80 45.82
N LYS A 13 7.78 4.46 46.99
CA LYS A 13 7.28 5.83 47.09
C LYS A 13 8.30 6.74 46.40
N VAL A 14 8.01 7.09 45.15
CA VAL A 14 8.71 8.17 44.44
C VAL A 14 8.36 9.47 45.15
N VAL A 15 9.26 9.96 45.98
CA VAL A 15 9.19 11.30 46.58
C VAL A 15 9.58 12.29 45.48
N PHE A 16 8.58 12.94 44.88
CA PHE A 16 8.81 14.04 43.95
C PHE A 16 9.29 15.28 44.71
N PRO A 17 10.33 15.99 44.22
CA PRO A 17 10.71 17.29 44.76
C PRO A 17 9.60 18.33 44.51
N PRO A 18 9.50 19.38 45.35
CA PRO A 18 8.47 20.39 45.23
C PRO A 18 8.57 21.11 43.88
N ILE A 19 7.45 21.10 43.15
CA ILE A 19 7.26 21.86 41.92
C ILE A 19 7.19 23.35 42.32
N TYR A 20 8.21 24.11 41.98
CA TYR A 20 8.19 25.56 42.08
C TYR A 20 7.25 26.12 41.01
N ILE A 21 6.04 26.50 41.43
CA ILE A 21 5.12 27.28 40.61
C ILE A 21 5.66 28.72 40.54
N LEU A 22 6.28 29.08 39.42
CA LEU A 22 6.65 30.46 39.13
C LEU A 22 5.37 31.28 38.84
N PRO A 23 5.20 32.45 39.47
CA PRO A 23 4.04 33.30 39.24
C PRO A 23 4.04 33.88 37.82
N LEU A 24 2.97 33.61 37.09
CA LEU A 24 2.59 34.25 35.82
C LEU A 24 2.23 35.72 36.06
N SER A 25 3.22 36.58 36.30
CA SER A 25 3.01 38.03 36.37
C SER A 25 4.12 38.82 35.66
N VAL A 26 4.53 38.37 34.48
CA VAL A 26 5.53 39.07 33.67
C VAL A 26 4.92 39.48 32.32
N PRO A 27 4.67 40.79 32.07
CA PRO A 27 4.03 41.28 30.85
C PRO A 27 4.83 41.03 29.57
N TRP A 28 6.12 40.68 29.68
CA TRP A 28 7.02 40.43 28.56
C TRP A 28 6.70 39.13 27.78
N VAL A 29 6.08 38.12 28.41
CA VAL A 29 5.72 36.85 27.72
C VAL A 29 4.57 37.07 26.73
N LYS A 30 3.61 37.95 27.07
CA LYS A 30 2.52 38.31 26.15
C LYS A 30 3.03 39.05 24.92
N ILE A 31 4.01 39.94 25.09
CA ILE A 31 4.64 40.66 23.97
C ILE A 31 5.40 39.69 23.07
N TYR A 32 6.16 38.75 23.64
CA TYR A 32 6.89 37.74 22.86
C TYR A 32 5.95 36.82 22.06
N CYS A 33 4.82 36.40 22.63
CA CYS A 33 3.82 35.61 21.91
C CYS A 33 3.17 36.39 20.75
N ILE A 34 2.82 37.66 20.95
CA ILE A 34 2.20 38.49 19.91
C ILE A 34 3.19 38.77 18.77
N MET A 35 4.46 39.08 19.11
CA MET A 35 5.49 39.36 18.13
C MET A 35 5.85 38.13 17.27
N ASN A 36 5.80 36.93 17.86
CA ASN A 36 6.03 35.68 17.13
C ASN A 36 4.83 35.28 16.25
N LEU A 37 3.59 35.61 16.67
CA LEU A 37 2.39 35.35 15.89
C LEU A 37 2.29 36.26 14.64
N LEU A 38 2.69 37.53 14.75
CA LEU A 38 2.79 38.45 13.61
C LEU A 38 3.85 38.00 12.60
N ASN A 39 4.99 37.48 13.08
CA ASN A 39 6.07 37.00 12.21
C ASN A 39 5.66 35.72 11.45
N LEU A 40 4.93 34.81 12.11
CA LEU A 40 4.38 33.62 11.44
C LEU A 40 3.37 33.97 10.34
N HIS A 41 2.49 34.94 10.58
CA HIS A 41 1.56 35.43 9.56
C HIS A 41 2.29 36.05 8.36
N LEU A 42 3.35 36.81 8.59
CA LEU A 42 4.16 37.40 7.53
C LEU A 42 4.83 36.31 6.66
N ILE A 43 5.38 35.26 7.30
CA ILE A 43 6.03 34.14 6.61
C ILE A 43 5.01 33.35 5.76
N VAL A 44 3.81 33.07 6.30
CA VAL A 44 2.76 32.36 5.55
C VAL A 44 2.28 33.18 4.35
N ALA A 45 2.14 34.51 4.49
CA ALA A 45 1.74 35.39 3.39
C ALA A 45 2.77 35.42 2.24
N VAL A 46 4.06 35.49 2.57
CA VAL A 46 5.14 35.46 1.56
C VAL A 46 5.18 34.12 0.82
N MET A 47 4.96 33.00 1.54
CA MET A 47 4.89 31.68 0.92
C MET A 47 3.69 31.53 -0.02
N PHE A 48 2.52 32.05 0.35
CA PHE A 48 1.34 32.04 -0.53
C PHE A 48 1.54 32.88 -1.79
N ALA A 49 2.17 34.06 -1.69
CA ALA A 49 2.49 34.89 -2.86
C ALA A 49 3.47 34.20 -3.82
N ALA A 50 4.44 33.44 -3.31
CA ALA A 50 5.37 32.69 -4.13
C ALA A 50 4.71 31.54 -4.92
N VAL A 51 3.65 30.92 -4.39
CA VAL A 51 2.92 29.84 -5.07
C VAL A 51 2.03 30.37 -6.20
N VAL A 52 1.49 31.59 -6.07
CA VAL A 52 0.63 32.20 -7.10
C VAL A 52 1.43 32.67 -8.33
N HIS A 53 2.73 32.88 -8.21
CA HIS A 53 3.59 33.30 -9.33
C HIS A 53 4.23 32.15 -10.13
N LEU A 54 3.95 30.88 -9.80
CA LEU A 54 4.49 29.71 -10.53
C LEU A 54 3.47 28.98 -11.43
N SER A 55 2.26 29.51 -11.62
CA SER A 55 1.31 29.02 -12.63
C SER A 55 1.65 29.57 -14.01
N HIS A 56 2.74 29.07 -14.60
CA HIS A 56 2.95 29.19 -16.03
C HIS A 56 1.90 28.36 -16.79
N ALA A 57 1.32 29.01 -17.79
CA ALA A 57 0.24 28.53 -18.65
C ALA A 57 0.51 27.13 -19.21
N VAL A 58 -0.43 26.20 -18.99
CA VAL A 58 -0.53 24.95 -19.74
C VAL A 58 -1.41 25.24 -20.97
N PRO A 59 -0.93 24.98 -22.19
CA PRO A 59 -1.74 25.17 -23.39
C PRO A 59 -2.86 24.12 -23.42
N VAL A 60 -4.10 24.61 -23.52
CA VAL A 60 -5.30 23.84 -23.83
C VAL A 60 -5.20 23.38 -25.27
N LEU A 61 -5.05 22.07 -25.48
CA LEU A 61 -5.24 21.44 -26.79
C LEU A 61 -6.68 20.92 -26.86
N SER A 62 -7.54 21.68 -27.54
CA SER A 62 -8.85 21.22 -28.00
C SER A 62 -8.67 20.19 -29.12
N GLY A 63 -9.22 19.00 -28.90
CA GLY A 63 -9.48 18.01 -29.94
C GLY A 63 -10.86 17.41 -29.69
N ALA A 64 -11.87 17.99 -30.33
CA ALA A 64 -13.23 17.46 -30.35
C ALA A 64 -13.40 16.52 -31.55
N GLY A 65 -14.13 15.43 -31.34
CA GLY A 65 -14.74 14.60 -32.38
C GLY A 65 -13.93 13.36 -32.77
N GLU A 66 -14.33 12.19 -32.29
CA GLU A 66 -15.27 11.35 -33.04
C GLU A 66 -15.77 10.20 -32.17
N LEU A 67 -17.06 9.91 -32.33
CA LEU A 67 -17.78 8.80 -31.76
C LEU A 67 -17.27 7.50 -32.39
N SER A 68 -17.02 6.48 -31.56
CA SER A 68 -17.01 5.10 -32.03
C SER A 68 -17.64 4.22 -30.97
N GLU A 69 -18.94 3.98 -31.18
CA GLU A 69 -19.70 2.90 -30.57
C GLU A 69 -19.34 1.59 -31.28
N THR A 70 -18.74 0.64 -30.56
CA THR A 70 -18.91 -0.82 -30.79
C THR A 70 -18.76 -1.44 -29.39
N SER A 71 -19.79 -2.00 -28.75
CA SER A 71 -20.62 -3.19 -29.06
C SER A 71 -19.80 -4.47 -29.20
N GLY A 72 -20.05 -5.38 -28.24
CA GLY A 72 -19.79 -6.83 -28.31
C GLY A 72 -18.34 -7.29 -28.14
N GLU A 73 -18.07 -8.16 -27.15
CA GLU A 73 -17.89 -9.60 -27.40
C GLU A 73 -17.02 -10.28 -26.31
N GLY A 74 -17.56 -11.38 -25.76
CA GLY A 74 -16.82 -12.57 -25.31
C GLY A 74 -15.87 -12.46 -24.11
N PHE A 75 -16.31 -12.98 -22.95
CA PHE A 75 -15.38 -13.56 -21.98
C PHE A 75 -14.75 -14.82 -22.59
N PRO A 76 -13.41 -14.96 -22.64
CA PRO A 76 -12.81 -16.24 -23.01
C PRO A 76 -12.95 -17.21 -21.84
N GLU A 77 -13.66 -18.29 -22.12
CA GLU A 77 -13.74 -19.50 -21.34
C GLU A 77 -12.35 -20.14 -21.16
N ILE A 78 -12.14 -20.70 -19.98
CA ILE A 78 -10.86 -21.19 -19.46
C ILE A 78 -10.40 -22.43 -20.25
N SER A 79 -9.21 -22.39 -20.84
CA SER A 79 -8.47 -23.62 -21.15
C SER A 79 -6.94 -23.43 -21.17
N SER A 80 -6.27 -24.41 -20.57
CA SER A 80 -4.82 -24.70 -20.59
C SER A 80 -3.89 -23.89 -19.65
N ALA A 81 -3.16 -24.65 -18.83
CA ALA A 81 -2.20 -24.19 -17.81
C ALA A 81 -0.91 -23.54 -18.37
N SER A 82 -0.90 -23.15 -19.65
CA SER A 82 0.19 -22.46 -20.34
C SER A 82 -0.04 -20.96 -20.52
N ASP A 83 -1.23 -20.46 -20.17
CA ASP A 83 -1.63 -19.04 -20.36
C ASP A 83 -1.54 -18.19 -19.06
N LEU A 84 -0.86 -18.70 -18.02
CA LEU A 84 -0.67 -18.00 -16.73
C LEU A 84 0.25 -16.74 -16.83
N THR A 85 0.70 -16.38 -18.02
CA THR A 85 1.25 -15.06 -18.35
C THR A 85 0.16 -14.00 -18.48
N ILE A 86 -1.12 -14.37 -18.43
CA ILE A 86 -2.29 -13.47 -18.36
C ILE A 86 -2.23 -12.63 -17.07
N ASN A 87 -1.51 -11.53 -17.21
CA ASN A 87 -1.66 -10.24 -16.57
C ASN A 87 -2.13 -10.26 -15.10
N TRP A 88 -1.37 -10.92 -14.22
CA TRP A 88 -1.47 -10.78 -12.76
C TRP A 88 -1.50 -9.32 -12.28
N HIS A 89 -0.93 -8.39 -13.06
CA HIS A 89 -1.08 -6.95 -12.86
C HIS A 89 -2.52 -6.46 -13.11
N ALA A 90 -3.22 -6.95 -14.13
CA ALA A 90 -4.63 -6.68 -14.35
C ALA A 90 -5.50 -7.25 -13.22
N ILE A 91 -5.20 -8.46 -12.72
CA ILE A 91 -5.90 -9.03 -11.56
C ILE A 91 -5.71 -8.13 -10.33
N ALA A 92 -4.48 -7.71 -10.03
CA ALA A 92 -4.20 -6.81 -8.92
C ALA A 92 -4.91 -5.45 -9.07
N LYS A 93 -4.92 -4.88 -10.29
CA LYS A 93 -5.64 -3.63 -10.58
C LYS A 93 -7.15 -3.77 -10.41
N LYS A 94 -7.73 -4.87 -10.90
CA LYS A 94 -9.16 -5.13 -10.78
C LYS A 94 -9.53 -5.32 -9.31
N LEU A 95 -8.80 -6.16 -8.58
CA LEU A 95 -8.95 -6.34 -7.14
C LEU A 95 -8.88 -5.01 -6.38
N HIS A 96 -7.91 -4.14 -6.70
CA HIS A 96 -7.81 -2.80 -6.10
C HIS A 96 -9.05 -1.94 -6.38
N HIS A 97 -9.55 -1.95 -7.62
CA HIS A 97 -10.77 -1.24 -7.98
C HIS A 97 -11.96 -1.74 -7.15
N ASP A 98 -12.14 -3.05 -7.04
CA ASP A 98 -13.29 -3.63 -6.35
C ASP A 98 -13.24 -3.39 -4.83
N VAL A 99 -12.05 -3.48 -4.22
CA VAL A 99 -11.84 -3.11 -2.81
C VAL A 99 -12.15 -1.63 -2.57
N ARG A 100 -11.77 -0.75 -3.51
CA ARG A 100 -12.08 0.69 -3.42
C ARG A 100 -13.59 0.93 -3.55
N THR A 101 -14.25 0.25 -4.47
CA THR A 101 -15.72 0.31 -4.62
C THR A 101 -16.39 -0.14 -3.33
N LEU A 102 -16.01 -1.30 -2.79
CA LEU A 102 -16.54 -1.84 -1.55
C LEU A 102 -16.33 -0.89 -0.36
N LYS A 103 -15.14 -0.29 -0.26
CA LYS A 103 -14.82 0.73 0.76
C LYS A 103 -15.73 1.95 0.65
N ASN A 104 -15.96 2.44 -0.57
CA ASN A 104 -16.79 3.62 -0.80
C ASN A 104 -18.26 3.30 -0.51
N GLU A 105 -18.79 2.16 -0.98
CA GLU A 105 -20.15 1.72 -0.67
C GLU A 105 -20.38 1.57 0.84
N GLN A 106 -19.40 1.01 1.56
CA GLN A 106 -19.46 0.90 3.02
C GLN A 106 -19.51 2.27 3.69
N PHE A 107 -18.67 3.21 3.23
CA PHE A 107 -18.63 4.56 3.78
C PHE A 107 -19.95 5.31 3.56
N GLU A 108 -20.48 5.28 2.34
CA GLU A 108 -21.77 5.92 2.00
C GLU A 108 -22.96 5.27 2.70
N ARG A 109 -22.89 3.99 3.07
CA ARG A 109 -24.00 3.33 3.78
C ARG A 109 -23.96 3.58 5.28
N ASP A 110 -22.77 3.48 5.88
CA ASP A 110 -22.62 3.38 7.34
C ASP A 110 -22.10 4.66 8.00
N LEU A 111 -21.50 5.57 7.23
CA LEU A 111 -20.73 6.71 7.73
C LEU A 111 -21.17 8.05 7.10
N VAL A 112 -22.39 8.13 6.55
CA VAL A 112 -22.99 9.29 5.85
C VAL A 112 -22.78 10.64 6.55
N ASN A 113 -22.76 10.66 7.89
CA ASN A 113 -22.64 11.90 8.67
C ASN A 113 -21.20 12.25 9.08
N ILE A 114 -20.21 11.56 8.51
CA ILE A 114 -18.81 11.70 8.90
C ILE A 114 -17.99 12.05 7.67
N THR A 115 -17.30 13.18 7.72
CA THR A 115 -16.54 13.70 6.57
C THR A 115 -15.21 12.97 6.38
N SER A 116 -14.64 12.44 7.46
CA SER A 116 -13.40 11.65 7.43
C SER A 116 -13.28 10.79 8.68
N LEU A 117 -12.85 9.53 8.52
CA LEU A 117 -12.52 8.64 9.61
C LEU A 117 -11.01 8.37 9.63
N ALA A 118 -10.40 8.44 10.81
CA ALA A 118 -9.01 8.05 10.98
C ALA A 118 -8.87 6.54 10.73
N VAL A 119 -8.01 6.17 9.79
CA VAL A 119 -7.72 4.77 9.46
C VAL A 119 -6.68 4.25 10.45
N ASN A 120 -7.03 3.22 11.22
CA ASN A 120 -6.08 2.56 12.11
C ASN A 120 -5.29 1.50 11.32
N SER A 121 -3.96 1.56 11.35
CA SER A 121 -3.05 0.62 10.68
C SER A 121 -2.52 -0.50 11.57
N ASP A 122 -2.77 -0.44 12.88
CA ASP A 122 -2.09 -1.28 13.89
C ASP A 122 -2.35 -2.78 13.71
N PHE A 123 -3.47 -3.13 13.08
CA PHE A 123 -3.92 -4.50 12.90
C PHE A 123 -4.00 -4.92 11.42
N THR A 124 -3.43 -4.17 10.47
CA THR A 124 -3.49 -4.57 9.05
C THR A 124 -2.14 -4.46 8.36
N PRO A 125 -1.82 -5.36 7.43
CA PRO A 125 -0.56 -5.35 6.73
C PRO A 125 -0.50 -4.20 5.71
N LEU A 126 0.56 -3.42 5.83
CA LEU A 126 1.00 -2.44 4.84
C LEU A 126 2.39 -2.80 4.31
N ILE A 127 2.71 -2.35 3.09
CA ILE A 127 4.05 -2.49 2.50
C ILE A 127 4.96 -1.40 3.06
N LYS A 128 6.08 -1.80 3.65
CA LYS A 128 7.10 -0.92 4.25
C LYS A 128 8.34 -0.85 3.36
N ALA A 129 9.19 0.15 3.61
CA ALA A 129 10.45 0.31 2.89
C ALA A 129 11.41 -0.88 3.04
N SER A 130 11.34 -1.57 4.19
CA SER A 130 12.10 -2.79 4.51
C SER A 130 11.71 -4.00 3.67
N ASP A 131 10.52 -3.99 3.08
CA ASP A 131 9.93 -5.17 2.44
C ASP A 131 10.48 -5.41 1.02
N GLY A 132 11.33 -4.50 0.55
CA GLY A 132 11.98 -4.62 -0.76
C GLY A 132 11.04 -4.40 -1.94
N CYS A 133 9.86 -3.78 -1.73
CA CYS A 133 8.93 -3.44 -2.80
C CYS A 133 9.15 -2.05 -3.40
N LEU A 134 9.93 -1.19 -2.73
CA LEU A 134 10.22 0.16 -3.21
C LEU A 134 11.41 0.16 -4.18
N SER A 135 11.37 1.01 -5.20
CA SER A 135 12.38 1.02 -6.28
C SER A 135 13.83 1.15 -5.80
N LYS A 136 14.07 1.91 -4.72
CA LYS A 136 15.43 2.12 -4.18
C LYS A 136 16.01 0.90 -3.46
N SER A 137 15.17 0.07 -2.88
CA SER A 137 15.55 -1.11 -2.08
C SER A 137 14.98 -2.39 -2.69
N PHE A 138 14.73 -2.40 -4.00
CA PHE A 138 13.90 -3.42 -4.62
C PHE A 138 14.54 -4.81 -4.56
N SER A 139 13.79 -5.79 -4.07
CA SER A 139 14.13 -7.21 -4.06
C SER A 139 12.86 -8.01 -4.41
N ALA A 140 12.85 -8.60 -5.60
CA ALA A 140 11.66 -9.31 -6.11
C ALA A 140 11.22 -10.42 -5.14
N GLN A 141 12.15 -11.20 -4.60
CA GLN A 141 11.85 -12.29 -3.67
C GLN A 141 11.25 -11.77 -2.36
N LYS A 142 11.90 -10.79 -1.70
CA LYS A 142 11.37 -10.21 -0.46
C LYS A 142 10.01 -9.55 -0.67
N CYS A 143 9.87 -8.83 -1.78
CA CYS A 143 8.61 -8.17 -2.09
C CYS A 143 7.48 -9.17 -2.34
N LEU A 144 7.71 -10.21 -3.14
CA LEU A 144 6.71 -11.25 -3.37
C LEU A 144 6.33 -11.99 -2.08
N GLN A 145 7.30 -12.28 -1.21
CA GLN A 145 7.03 -12.88 0.12
C GLN A 145 6.16 -11.95 0.98
N ARG A 146 6.44 -10.64 0.97
CA ARG A 146 5.63 -9.66 1.68
C ARG A 146 4.21 -9.57 1.12
N ILE A 147 4.07 -9.49 -0.20
CA ILE A 147 2.74 -9.40 -0.83
C ILE A 147 1.95 -10.68 -0.52
N TYR A 148 2.58 -11.86 -0.63
CA TYR A 148 1.96 -13.14 -0.33
C TYR A 148 1.42 -13.20 1.10
N SER A 149 2.27 -12.91 2.09
CA SER A 149 1.86 -12.90 3.51
C SER A 149 0.77 -11.88 3.79
N GLY A 150 0.87 -10.65 3.25
CA GLY A 150 -0.17 -9.64 3.43
C GLY A 150 -1.52 -10.04 2.83
N LEU A 151 -1.52 -10.65 1.63
CA LEU A 151 -2.76 -11.16 1.03
C LEU A 151 -3.38 -12.31 1.84
N GLN A 152 -2.56 -13.18 2.43
CA GLN A 152 -3.04 -14.23 3.34
C GLN A 152 -3.80 -13.66 4.54
N GLU A 153 -3.27 -12.60 5.16
CA GLU A 153 -3.96 -11.92 6.25
C GLU A 153 -5.26 -11.24 5.76
N TYR A 154 -5.26 -10.61 4.58
CA TYR A 154 -6.46 -10.02 3.99
C TYR A 154 -7.56 -11.04 3.67
N VAL A 155 -7.24 -12.29 3.32
CA VAL A 155 -8.26 -13.34 3.22
C VAL A 155 -8.99 -13.54 4.55
N VAL A 156 -8.27 -13.49 5.69
CA VAL A 156 -8.87 -13.59 7.01
C VAL A 156 -9.68 -12.33 7.36
N TYR A 157 -9.14 -11.13 7.09
CA TYR A 157 -9.87 -9.88 7.31
C TYR A 157 -11.18 -9.84 6.51
N MET A 158 -11.21 -10.39 5.28
CA MET A 158 -12.43 -10.41 4.46
C MET A 158 -13.56 -11.26 5.07
N ASN A 159 -13.26 -12.28 5.88
CA ASN A 159 -14.29 -13.03 6.61
C ASN A 159 -14.93 -12.18 7.72
N TYR A 160 -14.21 -11.20 8.27
CA TYR A 160 -14.80 -10.22 9.19
C TYR A 160 -15.66 -9.20 8.44
N VAL A 161 -15.18 -8.70 7.31
CA VAL A 161 -15.93 -7.76 6.44
C VAL A 161 -17.26 -8.36 5.96
N GLU A 162 -17.28 -9.64 5.61
CA GLU A 162 -18.49 -10.37 5.21
C GLU A 162 -19.56 -10.43 6.31
N ARG A 163 -19.15 -10.57 7.58
CA ARG A 163 -20.07 -10.62 8.74
C ARG A 163 -20.78 -9.30 9.01
N GLU A 164 -20.23 -8.17 8.56
CA GLU A 164 -20.85 -6.84 8.72
C GLU A 164 -21.83 -6.52 7.56
N ASN A 165 -22.36 -7.55 6.89
CA ASN A 165 -23.43 -7.48 5.87
C ASN A 165 -23.15 -6.45 4.77
N LEU A 166 -21.94 -6.49 4.22
CA LEU A 166 -21.60 -5.75 3.01
C LEU A 166 -22.12 -6.44 1.75
N THR A 167 -22.16 -5.71 0.62
CA THR A 167 -22.62 -6.19 -0.70
C THR A 167 -22.05 -7.58 -0.99
N GLU A 168 -22.86 -8.63 -0.77
CA GLU A 168 -22.40 -10.03 -0.69
C GLU A 168 -21.65 -10.46 -1.96
N THR A 169 -22.21 -10.07 -3.11
CA THR A 169 -21.61 -10.33 -4.42
C THR A 169 -20.23 -9.71 -4.54
N LEU A 170 -20.07 -8.43 -4.19
CA LEU A 170 -18.80 -7.70 -4.29
C LEU A 170 -17.76 -8.21 -3.28
N VAL A 171 -18.18 -8.57 -2.06
CA VAL A 171 -17.31 -9.18 -1.04
C VAL A 171 -16.78 -10.53 -1.52
N ASN A 172 -17.65 -11.38 -2.06
CA ASN A 172 -17.25 -12.68 -2.62
C ASN A 172 -16.26 -12.50 -3.78
N ASP A 173 -16.55 -11.56 -4.66
CA ASP A 173 -15.70 -11.16 -5.78
C ASP A 173 -14.29 -10.74 -5.35
N VAL A 174 -14.19 -9.92 -4.29
CA VAL A 174 -12.92 -9.53 -3.68
C VAL A 174 -12.20 -10.74 -3.08
N LYS A 175 -12.91 -11.64 -2.38
CA LYS A 175 -12.32 -12.88 -1.82
C LYS A 175 -11.76 -13.78 -2.92
N VAL A 176 -12.52 -14.02 -3.99
CA VAL A 176 -12.09 -14.85 -5.14
C VAL A 176 -10.86 -14.25 -5.80
N ARG A 177 -10.87 -12.94 -6.11
CA ARG A 177 -9.72 -12.29 -6.76
C ARG A 177 -8.49 -12.22 -5.86
N THR A 178 -8.66 -12.05 -4.55
CA THR A 178 -7.57 -12.13 -3.57
C THR A 178 -6.91 -13.50 -3.61
N ASN A 179 -7.71 -14.58 -3.59
CA ASN A 179 -7.20 -15.95 -3.69
C ASN A 179 -6.50 -16.21 -5.02
N ASN A 180 -7.05 -15.75 -6.14
CA ASN A 180 -6.42 -15.90 -7.46
C ASN A 180 -5.05 -15.21 -7.50
N LEU A 181 -4.96 -13.98 -7.02
CA LEU A 181 -3.69 -13.26 -6.94
C LEU A 181 -2.68 -13.97 -6.04
N LEU A 182 -3.14 -14.50 -4.90
CA LEU A 182 -2.32 -15.26 -3.96
C LEU A 182 -1.75 -16.53 -4.60
N GLN A 183 -2.54 -17.30 -5.36
CA GLN A 183 -2.05 -18.49 -6.07
C GLN A 183 -1.02 -18.13 -7.14
N ILE A 184 -1.24 -17.04 -7.88
CA ILE A 184 -0.28 -16.59 -8.89
C ILE A 184 1.05 -16.19 -8.24
N ILE A 185 1.00 -15.46 -7.12
CA ILE A 185 2.21 -15.05 -6.40
C ILE A 185 2.92 -16.27 -5.81
N LYS A 186 2.17 -17.24 -5.26
CA LYS A 186 2.73 -18.50 -4.77
C LYS A 186 3.55 -19.21 -5.84
N ASN A 187 3.03 -19.30 -7.06
CA ASN A 187 3.71 -19.93 -8.19
C ASN A 187 4.96 -19.16 -8.67
N LYS A 188 5.10 -17.88 -8.30
CA LYS A 188 6.27 -17.05 -8.61
C LYS A 188 7.34 -17.07 -7.51
N LEU A 189 7.01 -17.57 -6.32
CA LEU A 189 7.99 -17.74 -5.25
C LEU A 189 8.87 -18.95 -5.55
N LYS A 190 10.19 -18.78 -5.42
CA LYS A 190 11.17 -19.86 -5.61
C LYS A 190 11.14 -20.87 -4.47
N ASP A 191 10.86 -20.38 -3.27
CA ASP A 191 10.79 -21.18 -2.05
C ASP A 191 9.33 -21.31 -1.61
N SER A 192 8.99 -22.44 -0.99
CA SER A 192 7.68 -22.58 -0.36
C SER A 192 7.53 -21.51 0.72
N PRO A 193 6.54 -20.60 0.62
CA PRO A 193 6.36 -19.57 1.63
C PRO A 193 6.07 -20.22 2.98
N GLN A 194 6.81 -19.84 4.02
CA GLN A 194 6.45 -20.20 5.39
C GLN A 194 5.15 -19.49 5.75
N THR A 195 4.07 -20.27 5.84
CA THR A 195 2.78 -19.79 6.31
C THR A 195 2.84 -19.69 7.83
N GLN A 196 3.11 -18.49 8.36
CA GLN A 196 2.84 -18.17 9.76
C GLN A 196 1.73 -17.11 9.78
N LEU A 197 0.48 -17.56 9.66
CA LEU A 197 -0.62 -16.69 10.09
C LEU A 197 -0.60 -16.67 11.61
N SER A 198 -0.18 -15.55 12.19
CA SER A 198 -0.54 -15.23 13.56
C SER A 198 -2.06 -15.18 13.68
N GLN A 199 -2.59 -15.56 14.85
CA GLN A 199 -4.01 -15.38 15.14
C GLN A 199 -4.35 -13.89 15.02
N ILE A 200 -5.11 -13.54 13.99
CA ILE A 200 -5.58 -12.18 13.75
C ILE A 200 -6.82 -11.98 14.62
N GLU A 201 -6.71 -11.14 15.63
CA GLU A 201 -7.83 -10.75 16.48
C GLU A 201 -8.25 -9.32 16.14
N LEU A 202 -9.44 -9.19 15.57
CA LEU A 202 -10.03 -7.89 15.27
C LEU A 202 -10.91 -7.45 16.44
N PRO A 203 -11.00 -6.13 16.70
CA PRO A 203 -11.89 -5.61 17.73
C PRO A 203 -13.33 -6.06 17.49
N ASP A 204 -13.89 -6.84 18.42
CA ASP A 204 -15.32 -7.17 18.49
C ASP A 204 -15.96 -6.32 19.58
N GLY A 205 -16.25 -5.07 19.23
CA GLY A 205 -16.76 -4.05 20.15
C GLY A 205 -18.19 -3.61 19.82
N SER A 206 -18.47 -2.33 20.06
CA SER A 206 -19.74 -1.71 19.66
C SER A 206 -19.97 -1.80 18.14
N ALA A 207 -21.21 -1.63 17.69
CA ALA A 207 -21.52 -1.54 16.25
C ALA A 207 -20.70 -0.44 15.55
N TRP A 208 -20.46 0.68 16.26
CA TRP A 208 -19.56 1.73 15.79
C TRP A 208 -18.13 1.21 15.60
N THR A 209 -17.58 0.53 16.61
CA THR A 209 -16.24 -0.08 16.55
C THR A 209 -16.12 -1.00 15.34
N ARG A 210 -17.06 -1.93 15.14
CA ARG A 210 -17.00 -2.88 14.01
C ARG A 210 -17.05 -2.19 12.65
N LYS A 211 -17.95 -1.21 12.47
CA LYS A 211 -18.02 -0.39 11.25
C LYS A 211 -16.71 0.35 10.97
N THR A 212 -16.13 0.98 11.99
CA THR A 212 -14.83 1.68 11.85
C THR A 212 -13.66 0.74 11.58
N THR A 213 -13.70 -0.48 12.14
CA THR A 213 -12.72 -1.54 11.87
C THR A 213 -12.82 -1.98 10.42
N VAL A 214 -14.02 -2.27 9.90
CA VAL A 214 -14.24 -2.62 8.49
C VAL A 214 -13.71 -1.51 7.57
N HIS A 215 -14.04 -0.25 7.86
CA HIS A 215 -13.55 0.88 7.08
C HIS A 215 -12.02 0.93 7.06
N SER A 216 -11.37 0.70 8.21
CA SER A 216 -9.91 0.68 8.32
C SER A 216 -9.30 -0.50 7.54
N VAL A 217 -9.87 -1.70 7.64
CA VAL A 217 -9.48 -2.88 6.85
C VAL A 217 -9.51 -2.57 5.36
N LEU A 218 -10.65 -2.10 4.85
CA LEU A 218 -10.83 -1.84 3.42
C LEU A 218 -9.92 -0.71 2.92
N SER A 219 -9.70 0.32 3.75
CA SER A 219 -8.80 1.43 3.44
C SER A 219 -7.34 0.98 3.35
N ASN A 220 -6.88 0.20 4.33
CA ASN A 220 -5.51 -0.32 4.33
C ASN A 220 -5.32 -1.36 3.23
N PHE A 221 -6.34 -2.16 2.91
CA PHE A 221 -6.28 -3.10 1.80
C PHE A 221 -6.13 -2.39 0.46
N ALA A 222 -6.89 -1.30 0.23
CA ALA A 222 -6.74 -0.48 -0.98
C ALA A 222 -5.33 0.13 -1.10
N THR A 223 -4.76 0.61 0.00
CA THR A 223 -3.38 1.12 0.05
C THR A 223 -2.36 0.02 -0.24
N PHE A 224 -2.49 -1.13 0.42
CA PHE A 224 -1.65 -2.30 0.18
C PHE A 224 -1.70 -2.76 -1.28
N LEU A 225 -2.88 -2.78 -1.91
CA LEU A 225 -3.06 -3.16 -3.31
C LEU A 225 -2.52 -2.12 -4.29
N THR A 226 -2.51 -0.84 -3.91
CA THR A 226 -1.84 0.22 -4.67
C THR A 226 -0.34 -0.07 -4.77
N ASP A 227 0.30 -0.33 -3.64
CA ASP A 227 1.74 -0.62 -3.61
C ASP A 227 2.07 -1.98 -4.23
N THR A 228 1.21 -2.98 -4.03
CA THR A 228 1.28 -4.28 -4.71
C THR A 228 1.25 -4.10 -6.23
N SER A 229 0.29 -3.34 -6.76
CA SER A 229 0.18 -3.09 -8.21
C SER A 229 1.43 -2.41 -8.77
N ARG A 230 2.00 -1.44 -8.03
CA ARG A 230 3.26 -0.77 -8.39
C ARG A 230 4.43 -1.75 -8.43
N ALA A 231 4.58 -2.58 -7.40
CA ALA A 231 5.65 -3.58 -7.33
C ALA A 231 5.54 -4.61 -8.46
N ILE A 232 4.34 -5.10 -8.74
CA ILE A 232 4.05 -6.02 -9.84
C ILE A 232 4.41 -5.38 -11.19
N HIS A 233 4.02 -4.12 -11.40
CA HIS A 233 4.37 -3.40 -12.61
C HIS A 233 5.89 -3.26 -12.78
N PHE A 234 6.60 -2.96 -11.70
CA PHE A 234 8.07 -2.89 -11.69
C PHE A 234 8.72 -4.23 -12.05
N MET A 235 8.23 -5.33 -11.48
CA MET A 235 8.69 -6.69 -11.81
C MET A 235 8.50 -7.02 -13.29
N ASN A 236 7.33 -6.74 -13.85
CA ASN A 236 7.04 -7.00 -15.27
C ASN A 236 7.96 -6.20 -16.21
N ARG A 237 8.29 -4.96 -15.86
CA ARG A 237 9.23 -4.14 -16.64
C ARG A 237 10.65 -4.72 -16.60
N ASN A 238 11.11 -5.15 -15.43
CA ASN A 238 12.47 -5.69 -15.30
C ASN A 238 12.62 -7.05 -16.00
N SER A 239 11.64 -7.94 -15.90
CA SER A 239 11.67 -9.22 -16.63
C SER A 239 11.66 -9.02 -18.14
N ALA A 240 10.93 -8.01 -18.65
CA ALA A 240 10.93 -7.68 -20.07
C ALA A 240 12.31 -7.18 -20.53
N ASN A 241 12.95 -6.31 -19.74
CA ASN A 241 14.28 -5.79 -20.04
C ASN A 241 15.35 -6.89 -20.06
N GLU A 242 15.33 -7.80 -19.09
CA GLU A 242 16.24 -8.96 -19.05
C GLU A 242 16.06 -9.85 -20.29
N SER A 243 14.83 -10.15 -20.67
CA SER A 243 14.54 -10.94 -21.88
C SER A 243 15.01 -10.28 -23.18
N PHE A 244 15.01 -8.94 -23.24
CA PHE A 244 15.48 -8.19 -24.40
C PHE A 244 17.01 -8.18 -24.49
N LEU A 245 17.69 -8.02 -23.34
CA LEU A 245 19.15 -8.09 -23.27
C LEU A 245 19.65 -9.49 -23.68
N ASP A 246 19.04 -10.55 -23.18
CA ASP A 246 19.38 -11.94 -23.55
C ASP A 246 19.27 -12.18 -25.06
N LYS A 247 18.15 -11.77 -25.67
CA LYS A 247 17.96 -11.86 -27.13
C LYS A 247 19.03 -11.11 -27.91
N ARG A 248 19.44 -9.92 -27.45
CA ARG A 248 20.50 -9.13 -28.08
C ARG A 248 21.86 -9.82 -27.98
N HIS A 249 22.19 -10.42 -26.84
CA HIS A 249 23.44 -11.16 -26.66
C HIS A 249 23.49 -12.41 -27.55
N LYS A 250 22.40 -13.18 -27.61
CA LYS A 250 22.29 -14.36 -28.48
C LYS A 250 22.39 -14.02 -29.97
N GLY A 251 21.76 -12.92 -30.40
CA GLY A 251 21.87 -12.44 -31.78
C GLY A 251 23.29 -12.04 -32.18
N ARG A 252 24.05 -11.41 -31.26
CA ARG A 252 25.45 -11.03 -31.51
C ARG A 252 26.37 -12.25 -31.60
N ALA A 253 26.16 -13.25 -30.76
CA ALA A 253 26.93 -14.50 -30.80
C ALA A 253 26.70 -15.27 -32.12
N ASN A 254 25.46 -15.35 -32.59
CA ASN A 254 25.13 -16.02 -33.85
C ASN A 254 25.76 -15.32 -35.07
N ASN A 255 25.75 -13.98 -35.10
CA ASN A 255 26.37 -13.22 -36.18
C ASN A 255 27.90 -13.38 -36.21
N GLN A 256 28.56 -13.47 -35.05
CA GLN A 256 30.00 -13.74 -34.98
C GLN A 256 30.36 -15.15 -35.44
N GLN A 257 29.53 -16.15 -35.11
CA GLN A 257 29.71 -17.52 -35.59
C GLN A 257 29.57 -17.62 -37.13
N SER A 258 28.58 -16.92 -37.70
CA SER A 258 28.35 -16.90 -39.16
C SER A 258 29.49 -16.22 -39.92
N ALA A 259 30.04 -15.12 -39.40
CA ALA A 259 31.16 -14.42 -40.02
C ALA A 259 32.46 -15.26 -39.98
N LYS A 260 32.67 -16.03 -38.91
CA LYS A 260 33.81 -16.93 -38.78
C LYS A 260 33.74 -18.09 -39.79
N HIS A 261 32.56 -18.67 -39.98
CA HIS A 261 32.36 -19.76 -40.93
C HIS A 261 32.53 -19.34 -42.40
N GLN A 262 32.24 -18.07 -42.73
CA GLN A 262 32.52 -17.52 -44.06
C GLN A 262 34.02 -17.26 -44.31
N LEU A 263 34.79 -16.98 -43.26
CA LEU A 263 36.25 -16.77 -43.37
C LEU A 263 37.01 -18.09 -43.57
N ASP A 264 36.52 -19.19 -43.00
CA ASP A 264 37.15 -20.51 -43.12
C ASP A 264 36.94 -21.17 -44.50
N HIS A 265 36.13 -20.56 -45.37
CA HIS A 265 35.82 -21.03 -46.72
C HIS A 265 36.44 -20.18 -47.86
N MET A 266 37.26 -19.19 -47.51
CA MET A 266 38.06 -18.38 -48.45
C MET A 266 39.54 -18.76 -48.34
#